data_AF-A0A7K4CYR6-F1
#
_entry.id   AF-A0A7K4CYR6-F1
#
_cell.length_a   1.000
_cell.length_b   1.000
_cell.length_c   1.000
_cell.angle_alpha   90.00
_cell.angle_beta   90.00
_cell.angle_gamma   90.00
#
_symmetry.space_group_name_H-M   'P 1'
#
loop_
_entity.id
_entity.type
_entity.pdbx_description
1 polymer ?
#
loop_
_entity_poly.entity_id
_entity_poly.type
_entity_poly.pdbx_seq_one_letter_code
_entity_poly.pdbx_strand_id
1 'polypeptide(L)'
;VVVSYIAAYLPEEWIHSVLTGFGGILIGAALGGPLYTPALVEIVLTKSLLNAGMSQSSALSFMMGQPYDIVSMPPNSKFFRWKGVAIYTAIFFAFSIAAGLFYGTVLGEL
;
A
#
# COMPACT_ATOMS: atom_id res chain seq x y z
N VAL A 1 17.99 5.88 4.68
CA VAL A 1 17.96 6.99 5.67
C VAL A 1 16.55 7.54 5.85
N VAL A 2 15.87 8.04 4.81
CA VAL A 2 14.49 8.61 4.93
C VAL A 2 13.43 7.60 5.42
N VAL A 3 13.51 6.33 5.01
CA VAL A 3 12.55 5.28 5.43
C VAL A 3 12.59 5.01 6.94
N SER A 4 13.78 5.10 7.56
CA SER A 4 13.94 4.94 9.01
C SER A 4 13.41 6.13 9.80
N TYR A 5 13.35 7.33 9.22
CA TYR A 5 12.76 8.50 9.88
C TYR A 5 11.23 8.42 9.93
N ILE A 6 10.59 7.93 8.87
CA ILE A 6 9.13 7.71 8.87
C ILE A 6 8.73 6.64 9.90
N ALA A 7 9.51 5.56 10.01
CA ALA A 7 9.30 4.54 11.03
C ALA A 7 9.64 5.02 12.46
N ALA A 8 10.59 5.95 12.63
CA ALA A 8 11.02 6.43 13.95
C ALA A 8 10.16 7.59 14.50
N TYR A 9 9.40 8.29 13.66
CA TYR A 9 8.62 9.48 14.05
C TYR A 9 7.11 9.34 13.88
N LEU A 10 6.58 8.22 13.38
CA LEU A 10 5.14 7.96 13.45
C LEU A 10 4.78 7.44 14.85
N PRO A 11 3.95 8.15 15.62
CA PRO A 11 3.50 7.67 16.92
C PRO A 11 2.70 6.37 16.74
N GLU A 12 2.95 5.35 17.56
CA GLU A 12 2.25 4.06 17.51
C GLU A 12 0.73 4.22 17.62
N GLU A 13 0.27 5.22 18.38
CA GLU A 13 -1.15 5.59 18.52
C GLU A 13 -1.79 6.04 17.18
N TRP A 14 -1.02 6.68 16.30
CA TRP A 14 -1.48 7.11 14.97
C TRP A 14 -1.51 5.93 13.99
N ILE A 15 -0.54 5.03 14.07
CA ILE A 15 -0.49 3.81 13.24
C ILE A 15 -1.72 2.95 13.54
N HIS A 16 -2.03 2.75 14.81
CA HIS A 16 -3.14 1.89 15.24
C HIS A 16 -4.52 2.47 14.93
N SER A 17 -4.65 3.80 14.84
CA SER A 17 -5.92 4.49 14.52
C SER A 17 -6.13 4.75 13.03
N VAL A 18 -5.05 4.91 12.26
CA VAL A 18 -5.10 5.30 10.84
C VAL A 18 -4.87 4.11 9.90
N LEU A 19 -4.07 3.11 10.30
CA LEU A 19 -3.72 1.94 9.48
C LEU A 19 -4.47 0.67 9.90
N THR A 20 -5.66 0.84 10.48
CA THR A 20 -6.58 -0.26 10.83
C THR A 20 -7.97 -0.04 10.22
N GLY A 21 -8.72 -1.13 10.04
CA GLY A 21 -10.06 -1.12 9.44
C GLY A 21 -10.09 -0.63 7.98
N PHE A 22 -11.27 -0.15 7.56
CA PHE A 22 -11.50 0.31 6.18
C PHE A 22 -10.59 1.47 5.76
N GLY A 23 -10.34 2.43 6.67
CA GLY A 23 -9.49 3.58 6.42
C GLY A 23 -8.03 3.18 6.16
N GLY A 24 -7.50 2.23 6.93
CA GLY A 24 -6.15 1.72 6.76
C GLY A 24 -5.92 1.02 5.43
N ILE A 25 -6.92 0.29 4.92
CA ILE A 25 -6.88 -0.35 3.60
C ILE A 25 -6.76 0.72 2.50
N LEU A 26 -7.58 1.78 2.55
CA LEU A 26 -7.53 2.85 1.55
C LEU A 26 -6.19 3.59 1.56
N ILE A 27 -5.65 3.85 2.76
CA ILE A 27 -4.34 4.51 2.92
C ILE A 27 -3.23 3.58 2.44
N GLY A 28 -3.30 2.29 2.75
CA GLY A 28 -2.38 1.28 2.25
C GLY A 28 -2.31 1.28 0.73
N ALA A 29 -3.45 1.16 0.06
CA ALA A 29 -3.54 1.24 -1.40
C ALA A 29 -2.99 2.57 -1.95
N ALA A 30 -3.34 3.70 -1.32
CA ALA A 30 -2.92 5.01 -1.79
C ALA A 30 -1.40 5.24 -1.67
N LEU A 31 -0.77 4.64 -0.64
CA LEU A 31 0.67 4.74 -0.42
C LEU A 31 1.46 3.71 -1.24
N GLY A 32 0.91 2.52 -1.47
CA GLY A 32 1.61 1.42 -2.14
C GLY A 32 2.07 1.75 -3.57
N GLY A 33 1.28 2.52 -4.33
CA GLY A 33 1.66 2.93 -5.69
C GLY A 33 2.79 3.98 -5.71
N PRO A 34 2.61 5.16 -5.10
CA PRO A 34 3.63 6.21 -5.10
C PRO A 34 4.92 5.82 -4.36
N LEU A 35 4.80 5.00 -3.31
CA LEU A 35 5.95 4.56 -2.53
C LEU A 35 6.66 3.42 -3.28
N TYR A 36 7.51 3.79 -4.24
CA TYR A 36 8.38 2.86 -4.93
C TYR A 36 9.45 2.31 -3.97
N THR A 37 9.12 1.23 -3.29
CA THR A 37 10.06 0.47 -2.46
C THR A 37 10.49 -0.80 -3.17
N PRO A 38 11.80 -1.12 -3.21
CA PRO A 38 12.24 -2.45 -3.60
C PRO A 38 11.57 -3.50 -2.70
N ALA A 39 11.15 -4.64 -3.24
CA ALA A 39 10.39 -5.66 -2.51
C ALA A 39 11.01 -6.05 -1.15
N LEU A 40 12.35 -6.10 -1.06
CA LEU A 40 13.06 -6.36 0.20
C LEU A 40 12.84 -5.27 1.25
N VAL A 41 12.84 -3.99 0.85
CA VAL A 41 12.58 -2.85 1.74
C VAL A 41 11.11 -2.80 2.12
N GLU A 42 10.23 -3.09 1.17
CA GLU A 42 8.78 -3.11 1.38
C GLU A 42 8.38 -4.14 2.45
N ILE A 43 8.86 -5.38 2.34
CA ILE A 43 8.58 -6.44 3.32
C ILE A 43 9.09 -6.03 4.71
N VAL A 44 10.30 -5.46 4.80
CA VAL A 44 10.88 -5.01 6.06
C VAL A 44 10.06 -3.88 6.67
N LEU A 45 9.67 -2.88 5.86
CA LEU A 45 8.84 -1.76 6.29
C LEU A 45 7.46 -2.24 6.76
N THR A 46 6.78 -3.06 5.98
CA THR A 46 5.48 -3.63 6.32
C THR A 46 5.57 -4.42 7.62
N LYS A 47 6.62 -5.22 7.81
CA LYS A 47 6.83 -5.96 9.07
C LYS A 47 7.03 -5.02 10.26
N SER A 48 7.77 -3.92 10.08
CA SER A 48 7.91 -2.89 11.12
C SER A 48 6.57 -2.22 11.45
N LEU A 49 5.74 -1.92 10.46
CA LEU A 49 4.42 -1.32 10.65
C LEU A 49 3.42 -2.29 11.30
N LEU A 50 3.44 -3.57 10.92
CA LEU A 50 2.65 -4.63 11.57
C LEU A 50 3.01 -4.76 13.05
N ASN A 51 4.30 -4.76 13.37
CA ASN A 51 4.75 -4.78 14.77
C ASN A 51 4.30 -3.53 15.55
N ALA A 52 4.10 -2.41 14.87
CA ALA A 52 3.61 -1.16 15.44
C ALA A 52 2.07 -1.05 15.49
N GLY A 53 1.33 -2.08 15.05
CA GLY A 53 -0.14 -2.14 15.16
C GLY A 53 -0.93 -1.92 13.86
N MET A 54 -0.27 -1.92 12.70
CA MET A 54 -0.97 -1.95 11.40
C MET A 54 -1.78 -3.25 11.23
N SER A 55 -2.99 -3.18 10.67
CA SER A 55 -3.78 -4.39 10.40
C SER A 55 -3.20 -5.19 9.24
N GLN A 56 -3.36 -6.53 9.25
CA GLN A 56 -2.82 -7.37 8.17
C GLN A 56 -3.53 -7.09 6.84
N SER A 57 -4.81 -6.73 6.88
CA SER A 57 -5.60 -6.22 5.77
C SER A 57 -5.02 -4.95 5.13
N SER A 58 -4.62 -3.97 5.93
CA SER A 58 -4.00 -2.73 5.44
C SER A 58 -2.61 -3.01 4.86
N ALA A 59 -1.85 -3.89 5.50
CA ALA A 59 -0.54 -4.32 5.04
C ALA A 59 -0.61 -5.01 3.68
N LEU A 60 -1.58 -5.92 3.48
CA LEU A 60 -1.81 -6.57 2.19
C LEU A 60 -2.17 -5.54 1.11
N SER A 61 -3.04 -4.59 1.43
CA SER A 61 -3.45 -3.56 0.48
C SER A 61 -2.25 -2.70 0.04
N PHE A 62 -1.40 -2.31 0.99
CA PHE A 62 -0.14 -1.61 0.73
C PHE A 62 0.80 -2.41 -0.18
N MET A 63 1.00 -3.70 0.12
CA MET A 63 1.90 -4.56 -0.66
C MET A 63 1.41 -4.85 -2.09
N MET A 64 0.11 -4.68 -2.35
CA MET A 64 -0.46 -4.76 -3.69
C MET A 64 -0.19 -3.51 -4.54
N GLY A 65 0.57 -2.53 -4.03
CA GLY A 65 0.93 -1.28 -4.69
C GLY A 65 1.87 -1.41 -5.89
N GLN A 66 2.70 -2.45 -5.92
CA GLN A 66 3.77 -2.62 -6.91
C GLN A 66 3.34 -2.58 -8.38
N PRO A 67 2.19 -3.14 -8.79
CA PRO A 67 1.76 -3.12 -10.20
C PRO A 67 1.43 -1.71 -10.73
N TYR A 68 1.19 -0.74 -9.84
CA TYR A 68 0.83 0.64 -10.19
C TYR A 68 1.80 1.66 -9.61
N ASP A 69 3.09 1.32 -9.64
CA ASP A 69 4.15 2.19 -9.15
C ASP A 69 4.41 3.40 -10.07
N ILE A 70 4.71 4.55 -9.46
CA ILE A 70 4.95 5.80 -10.20
C ILE A 70 6.18 5.72 -11.12
N VAL A 71 7.13 4.82 -10.83
CA VAL A 71 8.37 4.66 -11.59
C VAL A 71 8.15 3.85 -12.87
N SER A 72 7.23 2.87 -12.88
CA SER A 72 6.87 2.13 -14.10
C SER A 72 5.93 2.89 -15.04
N MET A 73 5.20 3.89 -14.54
CA MET A 73 4.22 4.64 -15.35
C MET A 73 4.81 5.33 -16.60
N PRO A 74 5.95 6.06 -16.54
CA PRO A 74 6.51 6.74 -17.72
C PRO A 74 6.97 5.76 -18.81
N PRO A 75 7.72 4.66 -18.51
CA PRO A 75 8.00 3.62 -19.50
C PRO A 75 6.73 3.00 -20.11
N ASN A 76 5.73 2.68 -19.28
CA ASN A 76 4.48 2.06 -19.74
C ASN A 76 3.67 3.00 -20.64
N SER A 77 3.75 4.31 -20.42
CA SER A 77 3.07 5.32 -21.24
C SER A 77 3.52 5.31 -22.70
N LYS A 78 4.73 4.85 -23.00
CA LYS A 78 5.22 4.73 -24.40
C LYS A 78 4.52 3.61 -25.16
N PHE A 79 4.10 2.55 -24.47
CA PHE A 79 3.43 1.39 -25.08
C PHE A 79 1.90 1.56 -25.07
N PHE A 80 1.33 1.98 -23.94
CA PHE A 80 -0.13 1.99 -23.74
C PHE A 80 -0.78 3.38 -23.85
N ARG A 81 0.03 4.44 -24.07
CA ARG A 81 -0.35 5.85 -23.90
C ARG A 81 -0.78 6.16 -22.46
N TRP A 82 -0.78 7.44 -22.09
CA TRP A 82 -1.19 7.87 -20.74
C TRP A 82 -2.62 7.46 -20.35
N LYS A 83 -3.51 7.32 -21.34
CA LYS A 83 -4.87 6.79 -21.10
C LYS A 83 -4.85 5.34 -20.63
N GLY A 84 -4.05 4.49 -21.27
CA GLY A 84 -3.90 3.09 -20.85
C GLY A 84 -3.25 2.98 -19.47
N VAL A 85 -2.28 3.86 -19.18
CA VAL A 85 -1.62 3.94 -17.87
C VAL A 85 -2.60 4.22 -16.75
N ALA A 86 -3.45 5.25 -16.94
CA ALA A 86 -4.47 5.61 -15.96
C ALA A 86 -5.48 4.48 -15.73
N ILE A 87 -5.90 3.78 -16.79
CA ILE A 87 -6.87 2.68 -16.69
C ILE A 87 -6.28 1.51 -15.91
N TYR A 88 -5.07 1.03 -16.26
CA TYR A 88 -4.48 -0.10 -15.52
C TYR A 88 -4.23 0.28 -14.07
N THR A 89 -3.71 1.49 -13.80
CA THR A 89 -3.47 2.00 -12.45
C THR A 89 -4.76 1.97 -11.62
N ALA A 90 -5.86 2.47 -12.16
CA ALA A 90 -7.16 2.46 -11.48
C ALA A 90 -7.66 1.04 -11.21
N ILE A 91 -7.46 0.10 -12.14
CA ILE A 91 -7.84 -1.30 -11.97
C ILE A 91 -7.04 -1.94 -10.84
N PHE A 92 -5.70 -1.86 -10.87
CA PHE A 92 -4.89 -2.49 -9.81
C PHE A 92 -5.07 -1.82 -8.46
N PHE A 93 -5.29 -0.49 -8.43
CA PHE A 93 -5.66 0.21 -7.21
C PHE A 93 -6.98 -0.31 -6.62
N ALA A 94 -8.01 -0.50 -7.45
CA ALA A 94 -9.27 -1.09 -7.02
C ALA A 94 -9.10 -2.54 -6.53
N PHE A 95 -8.27 -3.34 -7.20
CA PHE A 95 -7.93 -4.70 -6.76
C PHE A 95 -7.18 -4.73 -5.44
N SER A 96 -6.25 -3.79 -5.20
CA SER A 96 -5.53 -3.64 -3.94
C SER A 96 -6.48 -3.35 -2.77
N ILE A 97 -7.48 -2.49 -2.98
CA ILE A 97 -8.53 -2.23 -1.97
C ILE A 97 -9.40 -3.48 -1.78
N ALA A 98 -9.87 -4.10 -2.87
CA ALA A 98 -10.72 -5.28 -2.80
C ALA A 98 -10.03 -6.46 -2.08
N ALA A 99 -8.73 -6.66 -2.33
CA ALA A 99 -7.93 -7.67 -1.66
C ALA A 99 -7.79 -7.38 -0.16
N GLY A 100 -7.50 -6.13 0.21
CA GLY A 100 -7.43 -5.70 1.61
C GLY A 100 -8.76 -5.90 2.35
N LEU A 101 -9.89 -5.56 1.71
CA LEU A 101 -11.22 -5.77 2.26
C LEU A 101 -11.56 -7.24 2.42
N PHE A 102 -11.34 -8.03 1.37
CA PHE A 102 -11.57 -9.47 1.42
C PHE A 102 -10.77 -10.11 2.56
N TYR A 103 -9.48 -9.79 2.66
CA TYR A 103 -8.62 -10.32 3.71
C TYR A 103 -9.04 -9.84 5.11
N GLY A 104 -9.42 -8.57 5.25
CA GLY A 104 -9.97 -8.03 6.49
C GLY A 104 -11.25 -8.73 6.93
N THR A 105 -12.15 -9.08 6.00
CA THR A 105 -13.38 -9.81 6.33
C THR A 105 -13.11 -11.24 6.77
N VAL A 106 -12.13 -11.90 6.16
CA VAL A 106 -11.73 -13.28 6.50
C VAL A 106 -11.08 -13.34 7.89
N LEU A 107 -10.29 -12.33 8.24
CA LEU A 107 -9.61 -12.27 9.54
C LEU A 107 -10.45 -11.62 10.66
N GLY A 108 -11.60 -11.02 10.35
CA GLY A 108 -12.40 -10.28 11.33
C GLY A 108 -11.75 -8.98 11.80
N GLU A 109 -10.90 -8.37 10.96
CA GLU A 109 -10.19 -7.11 11.25
C GLU A 109 -10.97 -5.85 10.81
N LEU A 110 -12.18 -6.05 10.28
CA LEU A 110 -13.08 -5.00 9.78
C LEU A 110 -14.19 -4.66 10.77
#